data_AF-A0A958NEQ5-F1
#
_entry.id   AF-A0A958NEQ5-F1
#
_cell.length_a   1.000
_cell.length_b   1.000
_cell.length_c   1.000
_cell.angle_alpha   90.00
_cell.angle_beta   90.00
_cell.angle_gamma   90.00
#
_symmetry.space_group_name_H-M   'P 1'
#
loop_
_entity.id
_entity.type
_entity.pdbx_description
1 polymer ?
#
loop_
_entity_poly.entity_id
_entity_poly.type
_entity_poly.pdbx_seq_one_letter_code
_entity_poly.pdbx_strand_id
1 'polypeptide(L)'
;MTDPLTIFPVYRCYSNHKHWFRIRSETQFDEITITGDKHTLSTFTARTYPDRVLIQDLIHNTHHNCLEVSEASFNELMSKIKN
;
A
#
# COMPACT_ATOMS: atom_id res chain seq x y z
N MET A 1 5.06 19.93 -0.52
CA MET A 1 3.70 20.50 -0.41
C MET A 1 2.81 19.34 -0.03
N THR A 2 2.20 19.36 1.14
CA THR A 2 1.22 18.34 1.55
C THR A 2 -0.11 18.75 0.94
N ASP A 3 -0.57 18.01 -0.07
CA ASP A 3 -1.89 18.19 -0.66
C ASP A 3 -2.96 17.93 0.43
N PRO A 4 -3.77 18.94 0.81
CA PRO A 4 -4.68 18.86 1.96
C PRO A 4 -5.92 17.97 1.73
N LEU A 5 -5.93 17.11 0.70
CA LEU A 5 -7.08 16.32 0.26
C LEU A 5 -6.79 14.82 0.10
N THR A 6 -5.67 14.30 0.60
CA THR A 6 -5.46 12.85 0.62
C THR A 6 -6.47 12.19 1.56
N ILE A 7 -7.52 11.62 0.97
CA ILE A 7 -8.55 10.86 1.69
C ILE A 7 -7.98 9.46 1.93
N PHE A 8 -7.74 9.14 3.19
CA PHE A 8 -7.36 7.79 3.61
C PHE A 8 -8.61 6.90 3.81
N PRO A 9 -8.52 5.58 3.54
CA PRO A 9 -7.33 4.86 3.10
C PRO A 9 -7.05 4.99 1.60
N VAL A 10 -5.76 5.11 1.24
CA VAL A 10 -5.30 5.10 -0.16
C VAL A 10 -4.81 3.71 -0.51
N TYR A 11 -5.24 3.19 -1.65
CA TYR A 11 -4.88 1.87 -2.13
C TYR A 11 -3.97 1.97 -3.34
N ARG A 12 -2.83 1.28 -3.29
CA ARG A 12 -1.79 1.27 -4.34
C ARG A 12 -1.32 -0.16 -4.58
N CYS A 13 -0.86 -0.45 -5.78
CA CYS A 13 -0.22 -1.73 -6.11
C CYS A 13 0.99 -1.45 -6.98
N TYR A 14 2.11 -2.13 -6.78
CA TYR A 14 3.19 -2.04 -7.77
C TYR A 14 2.77 -2.65 -9.10
N SER A 15 3.31 -2.13 -10.20
CA SER A 15 3.05 -2.59 -11.57
C SER A 15 3.36 -4.08 -11.79
N ASN A 16 4.19 -4.68 -10.93
CA ASN A 16 4.50 -6.10 -10.93
C ASN A 16 3.41 -6.99 -10.30
N HIS A 17 2.34 -6.40 -9.75
CA HIS A 17 1.25 -7.06 -9.02
C HIS A 17 1.69 -7.93 -7.82
N LYS A 18 2.93 -7.80 -7.36
CA LYS A 18 3.49 -8.58 -6.24
C LYS A 18 3.33 -7.88 -4.90
N HIS A 19 3.21 -6.55 -4.89
CA HIS A 19 3.09 -5.76 -3.67
C HIS A 19 1.87 -4.86 -3.76
N TRP A 20 1.00 -4.99 -2.77
CA TRP A 20 -0.22 -4.22 -2.66
C TRP A 20 -0.21 -3.46 -1.35
N PHE A 21 -0.47 -2.16 -1.40
CA PHE A 21 -0.37 -1.26 -0.27
C PHE A 21 -1.75 -0.67 0.06
N ARG A 22 -2.08 -0.69 1.35
CA ARG A 22 -3.20 0.06 1.92
C ARG A 22 -2.65 1.08 2.90
N ILE A 23 -2.54 2.33 2.46
CA ILE A 23 -2.08 3.43 3.29
C ILE A 23 -3.28 3.91 4.12
N ARG A 24 -3.26 3.64 5.43
CA ARG A 24 -4.31 4.05 6.37
C ARG A 24 -4.13 5.48 6.88
N SER A 25 -2.89 5.97 6.89
CA SER A 25 -2.52 7.33 7.27
C SER A 25 -1.10 7.63 6.79
N GLU A 26 -0.65 8.86 6.96
CA GLU A 26 0.73 9.29 6.67
C GLU A 26 1.81 8.51 7.45
N THR A 27 1.43 7.79 8.51
CA THR A 27 2.36 7.03 9.35
C THR A 27 2.03 5.54 9.44
N GLN A 28 0.96 5.07 8.80
CA GLN A 28 0.56 3.67 8.92
C GLN A 28 0.04 3.14 7.59
N PHE A 29 0.58 2.00 7.19
CA PHE A 29 0.15 1.31 5.99
C PHE A 29 0.22 -0.20 6.20
N ASP A 30 -0.54 -0.92 5.40
CA ASP A 30 -0.40 -2.37 5.24
C ASP A 30 0.17 -2.67 3.87
N GLU A 31 0.99 -3.70 3.80
CA GLU A 31 1.50 -4.28 2.56
C GLU A 31 1.07 -5.74 2.49
N ILE A 32 0.47 -6.14 1.37
CA ILE A 32 0.31 -7.54 0.98
C ILE A 32 1.40 -7.86 -0.02
N THR A 33 2.27 -8.79 0.34
CA THR A 33 3.27 -9.35 -0.57
C THR A 33 2.81 -10.70 -1.08
N ILE A 34 2.88 -10.88 -2.41
CA ILE A 34 2.58 -12.13 -3.11
C ILE A 34 3.92 -12.80 -3.47
N THR A 35 4.20 -13.92 -2.84
CA THR A 35 5.40 -14.73 -3.08
C THR A 35 4.98 -16.13 -3.53
N GLY A 36 5.03 -16.37 -4.84
CA GLY A 36 4.44 -17.57 -5.44
C GLY A 36 2.94 -17.59 -5.18
N ASP A 37 2.42 -18.68 -4.62
CA ASP A 37 1.01 -18.82 -4.25
C ASP A 37 0.66 -18.24 -2.87
N LYS A 38 1.67 -17.85 -2.08
CA LYS A 38 1.47 -17.35 -0.72
C LYS A 38 1.26 -15.84 -0.74
N HIS A 39 0.25 -15.41 0.01
CA HIS A 39 -0.06 -14.02 0.25
C HIS A 39 0.25 -13.70 1.71
N THR A 40 1.07 -12.68 1.96
CA THR A 40 1.49 -12.28 3.32
C THR A 40 1.08 -10.86 3.58
N LEU A 41 0.28 -10.63 4.63
CA LEU A 41 -0.08 -9.30 5.10
C LEU A 41 0.92 -8.83 6.16
N SER A 42 1.55 -7.69 5.92
CA SER A 42 2.46 -7.02 6.84
C SER A 42 1.90 -5.63 7.16
N THR A 43 1.73 -5.33 8.45
CA THR A 43 1.32 -3.99 8.89
C THR A 43 2.54 -3.21 9.35
N PHE A 44 2.77 -2.06 8.76
CA PHE A 44 3.89 -1.18 9.07
C PHE A 44 3.42 0.13 9.71
N THR A 45 4.20 0.61 10.67
CA THR A 45 4.04 1.95 11.26
C THR A 45 5.33 2.71 11.00
N ALA A 46 5.26 3.74 10.16
CA ALA A 46 6.39 4.57 9.77
C ALA A 46 6.89 5.40 10.96
N ARG A 47 7.88 4.87 11.65
CA ARG A 47 8.59 5.56 12.74
C ARG A 47 9.79 6.31 12.22
N THR A 48 10.43 5.79 11.17
CA THR A 48 11.65 6.35 10.60
C THR A 48 11.34 7.29 9.43
N TYR A 49 12.29 8.17 9.10
CA TYR A 49 12.15 9.07 7.96
C TYR A 49 12.04 8.32 6.62
N PRO A 50 12.82 7.26 6.33
CA PRO A 50 12.66 6.46 5.12
C PRO A 50 11.25 5.91 4.92
N ASP A 51 10.61 5.42 5.99
CA ASP A 51 9.25 4.88 5.90
C ASP A 51 8.23 5.96 5.51
N ARG A 52 8.38 7.18 6.05
CA ARG A 52 7.52 8.31 5.72
C ARG A 52 7.70 8.75 4.27
N VAL A 53 8.96 8.74 3.78
CA VAL A 53 9.27 9.02 2.37
C VAL A 53 8.62 7.98 1.46
N LEU A 54 8.66 6.69 1.83
CA LEU A 54 7.97 5.63 1.09
C LEU A 54 6.46 5.88 1.03
N ILE A 55 5.81 6.19 2.16
CA ILE A 55 4.37 6.46 2.17
C ILE A 55 4.03 7.64 1.25
N GLN A 56 4.79 8.73 1.33
CA GLN A 56 4.60 9.88 0.45
C GLN A 56 4.78 9.50 -1.01
N ASP A 57 5.82 8.73 -1.33
CA ASP A 57 6.05 8.24 -2.69
C ASP A 57 4.88 7.39 -3.21
N LEU A 58 4.33 6.50 -2.37
CA LEU A 58 3.16 5.68 -2.71
C LEU A 58 1.91 6.54 -2.95
N ILE A 59 1.69 7.57 -2.12
CA ILE A 59 0.53 8.49 -2.25
C ILE A 59 0.65 9.31 -3.55
N HIS A 60 1.81 9.93 -3.76
CA HIS A 60 2.06 10.83 -4.88
C HIS A 60 2.48 10.11 -6.17
N ASN A 61 2.71 8.80 -6.11
CA ASN A 61 3.23 7.97 -7.19
C ASN A 61 4.49 8.57 -7.84
N THR A 62 5.41 9.12 -7.04
CA THR A 62 6.53 9.93 -7.57
C THR A 62 7.48 9.10 -8.44
N HIS A 63 7.66 7.81 -8.14
CA HIS A 63 8.44 6.91 -8.99
C HIS A 63 7.63 6.20 -10.11
N HIS A 64 6.36 6.54 -10.33
CA HIS A 64 5.48 5.99 -11.38
C HIS A 64 5.37 4.45 -11.46
N ASN A 65 5.85 3.73 -10.44
CA ASN A 65 5.82 2.27 -10.40
C ASN A 65 4.59 1.72 -9.69
N CYS A 66 3.71 2.61 -9.20
CA CYS A 66 2.46 2.24 -8.53
C CYS A 66 1.26 2.50 -9.44
N LEU A 67 0.34 1.54 -9.42
CA LEU A 67 -1.00 1.61 -9.96
C LEU A 67 -1.96 1.95 -8.81
N GLU A 68 -2.92 2.81 -9.09
CA GLU A 68 -4.07 3.01 -8.22
C GLU A 68 -4.99 1.79 -8.31
N VAL A 69 -5.36 1.23 -7.16
CA VAL A 69 -6.23 0.06 -7.09
C VAL A 69 -7.42 0.36 -6.19
N SER A 70 -8.52 -0.36 -6.41
CA SER A 70 -9.71 -0.21 -5.59
C SER A 70 -9.59 -0.97 -4.27
N GLU A 71 -10.35 -0.55 -3.27
CA GLU A 71 -10.50 -1.29 -2.01
C GLU A 71 -10.98 -2.74 -2.24
N ALA A 72 -11.89 -2.93 -3.21
CA ALA A 72 -12.44 -4.25 -3.53
C ALA A 72 -11.33 -5.23 -3.92
N SER A 73 -10.41 -4.82 -4.80
CA SER A 73 -9.27 -5.64 -5.23
C SER A 73 -8.34 -6.00 -4.07
N PHE A 74 -8.09 -5.06 -3.15
CA PHE A 74 -7.29 -5.33 -1.96
C PHE A 74 -8.00 -6.33 -1.03
N ASN A 75 -9.31 -6.19 -0.85
CA ASN A 75 -10.10 -7.09 0.01
C ASN A 75 -10.18 -8.52 -0.55
N GLU A 76 -10.24 -8.67 -1.88
CA GLU A 76 -10.15 -9.98 -2.53
C GLU A 76 -8.84 -10.69 -2.16
N LEU A 77 -7.70 -10.00 -2.18
CA LEU A 77 -6.42 -10.57 -1.77
C LEU A 77 -6.38 -10.88 -0.28
N MET A 78 -6.92 -9.99 0.56
CA MET A 78 -7.04 -10.23 2.00
C MET A 78 -7.82 -11.50 2.33
N SER A 79 -8.88 -11.80 1.56
CA SER A 79 -9.68 -13.02 1.75
C SER A 79 -8.85 -14.30 1.53
N LYS A 80 -7.87 -14.26 0.62
CA LYS A 80 -6.98 -15.41 0.33
C LYS A 80 -5.97 -15.69 1.43
N ILE A 81 -5.64 -14.69 2.26
CA ILE A 81 -4.67 -14.82 3.37
C ILE A 81 -5.31 -15.52 4.58
N LYS A 82 -6.63 -15.35 4.76
CA LYS A 82 -7.37 -15.89 5.90
C LYS A 82 -7.80 -17.35 5.74
N ASN A 83 -7.49 -17.99 4.61
CA ASN A 83 -7.93 -19.33 4.26
C ASN A 83 -6.74 -20.29 4.15
#